data_AF-A0A8H7GP46-F1
#
_entry.id   AF-A0A8H7GP46-F1
#
_cell.length_a   1.000
_cell.length_b   1.000
_cell.length_c   1.000
_cell.angle_alpha   90.00
_cell.angle_beta   90.00
_cell.angle_gamma   90.00
#
_symmetry.space_group_name_H-M   'P 1'
#
loop_
_entity.id
_entity.type
_entity.pdbx_description
1 polymer ?
#
loop_
_entity_poly.entity_id
_entity_poly.type
_entity_poly.pdbx_seq_one_letter_code
_entity_poly.pdbx_strand_id
1 'polypeptide(L)'
;MREKLFSLSLQDKLTVPGRLKAVHTAISGSIVLLINEDSTIIPFDRTNWSIIAQDSQIGANMETDPGYAQPFRPKSINSLLDCGFQLPRLQADSAPFLFAISPNLTGVVHVKAGANETPFFSVVKRPPRELDVKLLSLAFSHTHAHACYSNTSSDDLMALIQAEYDNLADVTQKQLLVQTTIAESHSSINFHLNTFNKESVDKLLSNPPLQKLLSLQLTMSDLGHRNVSGDIAWIVLSLRSTSFGIMFSLSSIYRQMSKKKAIDDNMEDSINRAECIILLVGSVKWFIDLLIYLNQELLQLSYAKTNPEQSIITVENSVVLPLLLSKVFLRECDDYITKELSSKWTDRAKLLQLEQQLFCSGEVPAELLPVAYTIIDRFSANNHRDPRLSALYFYDSRWLNVGAAHREYYDKHAEQNAGQSEPTKVRLQYSATEATDALRKVLISCKSPIQSGGTTPMGRYFNSTYKLKKCVRCRSVSLVSDPLVFDSARAIGLWTMVFQRNCICGSAWVNCGSDDSPK
;
A
#
# COMPACT_ATOMS: atom_id res chain seq x y z
N MET A 1 -28.22 45.20 22.56
CA MET A 1 -27.87 44.30 21.43
C MET A 1 -29.17 43.69 20.92
N ARG A 2 -29.57 43.94 19.67
CA ARG A 2 -30.73 43.27 19.07
C ARG A 2 -30.25 41.91 18.55
N GLU A 3 -30.82 40.83 19.06
CA GLU A 3 -30.65 39.49 18.51
C GLU A 3 -31.10 39.50 17.04
N LYS A 4 -30.19 39.14 16.13
CA LYS A 4 -30.56 38.91 14.74
C LYS A 4 -31.41 37.64 14.70
N LEU A 5 -32.72 37.81 14.58
CA LEU A 5 -33.65 36.75 14.23
C LEU A 5 -33.32 36.30 12.80
N PHE A 6 -32.75 35.10 12.67
CA PHE A 6 -32.56 34.45 11.38
C PHE A 6 -33.90 33.83 10.96
N SER A 7 -34.51 34.32 9.88
CA SER A 7 -35.68 33.67 9.28
C SER A 7 -35.24 32.59 8.31
N LEU A 8 -35.65 31.34 8.57
CA LEU A 8 -35.45 30.22 7.65
C LEU A 8 -36.57 30.27 6.60
N SER A 9 -36.30 30.83 5.43
CA SER A 9 -37.22 30.79 4.29
C SER A 9 -36.95 29.53 3.47
N LEU A 10 -37.99 28.72 3.22
CA LEU A 10 -37.91 27.57 2.33
C LEU A 10 -37.63 28.09 0.90
N GLN A 11 -36.43 27.85 0.38
CA GLN A 11 -36.04 28.34 -0.95
C GLN A 11 -36.68 27.53 -2.08
N ASP A 12 -36.79 26.21 -1.90
CA ASP A 12 -37.33 25.29 -2.91
C ASP A 12 -37.90 24.00 -2.27
N LYS A 13 -38.74 23.27 -3.03
CA LYS A 13 -39.35 22.00 -2.60
C LYS A 13 -38.81 20.84 -3.44
N LEU A 14 -37.98 20.00 -2.83
CA LEU A 14 -37.53 18.73 -3.43
C LEU A 14 -38.54 17.62 -3.11
N THR A 15 -39.04 16.94 -4.15
CA THR A 15 -39.91 15.77 -3.99
C THR A 15 -39.08 14.51 -4.20
N VAL A 16 -39.12 13.59 -3.23
CA VAL A 16 -38.31 12.37 -3.22
C VAL A 16 -39.20 11.15 -3.14
N PRO A 17 -38.82 10.03 -3.78
CA PRO A 17 -39.62 8.81 -3.72
C PRO A 17 -39.47 8.18 -2.33
N GLY A 18 -40.60 7.93 -1.66
CA GLY A 18 -40.66 7.28 -0.36
C GLY A 18 -40.60 8.24 0.83
N ARG A 19 -40.70 7.67 2.04
CA ARG A 19 -40.63 8.42 3.30
C ARG A 19 -39.18 8.48 3.79
N LEU A 20 -38.67 9.68 4.01
CA LEU A 20 -37.32 9.90 4.50
C LEU A 20 -37.20 9.52 5.97
N LYS A 21 -36.20 8.70 6.27
CA LYS A 21 -35.74 8.38 7.63
C LYS A 21 -34.63 9.34 8.08
N ALA A 22 -33.67 9.62 7.21
CA ALA A 22 -32.52 10.46 7.54
C ALA A 22 -31.93 11.14 6.29
N VAL A 23 -31.18 12.22 6.53
CA VAL A 23 -30.40 12.94 5.51
C VAL A 23 -28.97 13.06 6.02
N HIS A 24 -28.02 12.61 5.20
CA HIS A 24 -26.60 12.70 5.49
C HIS A 24 -25.86 13.45 4.39
N THR A 25 -24.65 13.91 4.70
CA THR A 25 -23.72 14.48 3.72
C THR A 25 -22.48 13.59 3.60
N ALA A 26 -21.91 13.53 2.41
CA ALA A 26 -20.74 12.73 2.09
C ALA A 26 -19.76 13.51 1.19
N ILE A 27 -18.51 13.03 1.11
CA ILE A 27 -17.42 13.61 0.29
C ILE A 27 -17.32 15.14 0.50
N SER A 28 -16.90 15.54 1.71
CA SER A 28 -16.77 16.97 2.08
C SER A 28 -18.06 17.80 1.89
N GLY A 29 -19.22 17.13 1.90
CA GLY A 29 -20.52 17.75 1.73
C GLY A 29 -20.90 18.07 0.29
N SER A 30 -20.19 17.54 -0.70
CA SER A 30 -20.54 17.63 -2.13
C SER A 30 -21.71 16.72 -2.50
N ILE A 31 -21.92 15.63 -1.76
CA ILE A 31 -23.01 14.68 -1.99
C ILE A 31 -23.95 14.69 -0.78
N VAL A 32 -25.25 14.73 -1.04
CA VAL A 32 -26.32 14.55 -0.05
C VAL A 32 -26.90 13.15 -0.22
N LEU A 33 -26.95 12.37 0.86
CA LEU A 33 -27.51 11.03 0.88
C LEU A 33 -28.88 11.07 1.57
N LEU A 34 -29.92 10.79 0.79
CA LEU A 34 -31.28 10.65 1.31
C LEU A 34 -31.53 9.19 1.63
N ILE A 35 -31.95 8.92 2.86
CA ILE A 35 -32.16 7.57 3.36
C ILE A 35 -33.63 7.39 3.63
N ASN A 36 -34.24 6.45 2.90
CA ASN A 36 -35.66 6.14 3.04
C ASN A 36 -35.91 5.13 4.18
N GLU A 37 -37.16 5.05 4.64
CA GLU A 37 -37.60 4.04 5.62
C GLU A 37 -37.39 2.61 5.13
N ASP A 38 -37.44 2.37 3.81
CA ASP A 38 -37.15 1.07 3.18
C ASP A 38 -35.64 0.80 3.00
N SER A 39 -34.79 1.61 3.64
CA SER A 39 -33.33 1.52 3.61
C SER A 39 -32.71 1.70 2.21
N THR A 40 -33.45 2.25 1.26
CA THR A 40 -32.86 2.75 0.00
C THR A 40 -32.09 4.04 0.27
N ILE A 41 -30.92 4.15 -0.35
CA ILE A 41 -30.05 5.32 -0.24
C ILE A 41 -29.99 5.99 -1.61
N ILE A 42 -30.45 7.24 -1.68
CA ILE A 42 -30.51 8.03 -2.91
C ILE A 42 -29.48 9.15 -2.82
N PRO A 43 -28.39 9.09 -3.60
CA PRO A 43 -27.37 10.12 -3.64
C PRO A 43 -27.77 11.29 -4.54
N PHE A 44 -27.56 12.51 -4.05
CA PHE A 44 -27.77 13.77 -4.77
C PHE A 44 -26.48 14.58 -4.82
N ASP A 45 -26.20 15.18 -5.98
CA ASP A 45 -25.14 16.17 -6.11
C ASP A 45 -25.65 17.50 -5.54
N ARG A 46 -24.93 18.05 -4.56
CA ARG A 46 -25.34 19.29 -3.89
C ARG A 46 -25.24 20.53 -4.78
N THR A 47 -24.39 20.50 -5.81
CA THR A 47 -24.16 21.66 -6.68
C THR A 47 -25.34 21.93 -7.60
N ASN A 48 -25.94 20.87 -8.13
CA ASN A 48 -27.04 20.93 -9.10
C ASN A 48 -28.35 20.32 -8.59
N TRP A 49 -28.35 19.72 -7.39
CA TRP A 49 -29.48 19.00 -6.79
C TRP A 49 -30.09 17.91 -7.68
N SER A 50 -29.26 17.28 -8.53
CA SER A 50 -29.65 16.16 -9.37
C SER A 50 -29.29 14.82 -8.72
N ILE A 51 -30.04 13.76 -9.07
CA ILE A 51 -29.78 12.40 -8.60
C ILE A 51 -28.52 11.88 -9.30
N ILE A 52 -27.55 11.40 -8.51
CA ILE A 52 -26.33 10.80 -9.03
C ILE A 52 -26.63 9.35 -9.42
N ALA A 53 -26.83 9.13 -10.72
CA ALA A 53 -26.91 7.83 -11.40
C ALA A 53 -27.56 6.69 -10.60
N GLN A 54 -28.89 6.64 -10.58
CA GLN A 54 -29.64 5.39 -10.35
C GLN A 54 -30.31 4.98 -11.66
N ASP A 55 -29.61 4.23 -12.50
CA ASP A 55 -30.27 3.47 -13.56
C ASP A 55 -30.92 2.23 -12.93
N SER A 56 -32.09 2.48 -12.35
CA SER A 56 -33.10 1.48 -12.07
C SER A 56 -34.45 2.18 -12.03
N GLN A 57 -35.10 2.25 -13.20
CA GLN A 57 -36.55 2.37 -13.34
C GLN A 57 -37.22 3.59 -12.68
N ILE A 58 -36.85 4.81 -13.07
CA ILE A 58 -37.82 5.91 -13.07
C ILE A 58 -38.30 6.02 -14.51
N GLY A 59 -39.52 5.57 -14.78
CA GLY A 59 -40.15 5.52 -16.10
C GLY A 59 -40.39 6.90 -16.72
N ALA A 60 -39.31 7.60 -17.08
CA ALA A 60 -39.36 8.68 -18.04
C ALA A 60 -39.02 8.07 -19.40
N ASN A 61 -40.04 7.92 -20.24
CA ASN A 61 -39.87 7.73 -21.68
C ASN A 61 -39.09 8.93 -22.23
N MET A 62 -37.76 8.89 -22.17
CA MET A 62 -36.94 9.69 -23.05
C MET A 62 -36.79 8.89 -24.33
N GLU A 63 -37.39 9.42 -25.40
CA GLU A 63 -37.20 8.98 -26.78
C GLU A 63 -35.71 8.82 -27.03
N THR A 64 -35.25 7.58 -27.06
CA THR A 64 -33.90 7.26 -27.50
C THR A 64 -33.96 7.22 -29.01
N ASP A 65 -33.30 8.19 -29.64
CA ASP A 65 -32.98 8.14 -31.07
C ASP A 65 -32.32 6.79 -31.38
N PRO A 66 -32.83 5.99 -32.33
CA PRO A 66 -32.39 4.63 -32.59
C PRO A 66 -31.12 4.59 -33.46
N GLY A 67 -30.06 5.24 -33.00
CA GLY A 67 -28.75 5.21 -33.65
C GLY A 67 -27.67 5.75 -32.71
N TYR A 68 -26.71 4.89 -32.34
CA TYR A 68 -25.59 5.15 -31.41
C TYR A 68 -25.91 5.01 -29.92
N ALA A 69 -26.03 3.75 -29.45
CA ALA A 69 -25.78 3.43 -28.04
C ALA A 69 -24.29 3.63 -27.73
N GLN A 70 -23.85 4.88 -27.51
CA GLN A 70 -22.51 5.12 -26.99
C GLN A 70 -22.42 4.64 -25.53
N PRO A 71 -21.31 4.00 -25.13
CA PRO A 71 -21.09 3.67 -23.73
C PRO A 71 -21.12 4.95 -22.89
N PHE A 72 -21.92 4.96 -21.83
CA PHE A 72 -22.05 6.09 -20.92
C PHE A 72 -20.66 6.48 -20.38
N ARG A 73 -20.21 7.70 -20.70
CA ARG A 73 -18.96 8.28 -20.20
C ARG A 73 -19.27 9.60 -19.49
N PRO A 74 -19.04 9.70 -18.16
CA PRO A 74 -19.27 10.94 -17.44
C PRO A 74 -18.30 12.03 -17.92
N LYS A 75 -18.76 13.28 -17.96
CA LYS A 75 -17.91 14.45 -18.31
C LYS A 75 -16.87 14.77 -17.23
N SER A 76 -17.18 14.44 -15.98
CA SER A 76 -16.33 14.62 -14.80
C SER A 76 -16.63 13.52 -13.80
N ILE A 77 -15.63 13.09 -13.03
CA ILE A 77 -15.77 12.08 -11.98
C ILE A 77 -15.62 12.78 -10.63
N ASN A 78 -16.71 12.93 -9.88
CA ASN A 78 -16.69 13.42 -8.51
C ASN A 78 -16.70 12.26 -7.50
N SER A 79 -17.32 11.15 -7.88
CA SER A 79 -17.40 9.93 -7.06
C SER A 79 -17.49 8.67 -7.93
N LEU A 80 -17.37 7.51 -7.31
CA LEU A 80 -17.59 6.22 -7.97
C LEU A 80 -19.03 6.09 -8.50
N LEU A 81 -19.99 6.78 -7.90
CA LEU A 81 -21.38 6.74 -8.33
C LEU A 81 -21.56 7.30 -9.76
N ASP A 82 -20.73 8.29 -10.15
CA ASP A 82 -20.71 8.83 -11.51
C ASP A 82 -20.24 7.81 -12.56
N CYS A 83 -19.60 6.73 -12.13
CA CYS A 83 -19.15 5.63 -12.98
C CYS A 83 -20.16 4.46 -12.99
N GLY A 84 -21.36 4.67 -12.45
CA GLY A 84 -22.44 3.68 -12.42
C GLY A 84 -22.37 2.70 -11.24
N PHE A 85 -21.51 2.94 -10.24
CA PHE A 85 -21.59 2.18 -8.99
C PHE A 85 -22.84 2.56 -8.22
N GLN A 86 -23.51 1.56 -7.64
CA GLN A 86 -24.73 1.72 -6.89
C GLN A 86 -24.51 1.28 -5.45
N LEU A 87 -25.06 2.07 -4.52
CA LEU A 87 -25.09 1.70 -3.10
C LEU A 87 -25.96 0.45 -2.95
N PRO A 88 -25.49 -0.57 -2.19
CA PRO A 88 -26.24 -1.80 -2.03
C PRO A 88 -27.56 -1.52 -1.31
N ARG A 89 -28.66 -2.06 -1.85
CA ARG A 89 -29.93 -2.07 -1.12
C ARG A 89 -29.82 -3.06 0.02
N LEU A 90 -30.06 -2.62 1.25
CA LEU A 90 -29.90 -3.42 2.47
C LEU A 90 -31.02 -4.49 2.70
N GLN A 91 -31.75 -4.85 1.63
CA GLN A 91 -32.87 -5.82 1.54
C GLN A 91 -34.14 -5.55 2.38
N ALA A 92 -35.20 -6.28 2.00
CA ALA A 92 -36.61 -5.88 1.93
C ALA A 92 -37.48 -6.20 3.16
N ASP A 93 -36.96 -6.95 4.12
CA ASP A 93 -37.70 -7.27 5.34
C ASP A 93 -37.50 -6.16 6.36
N SER A 94 -38.60 -5.47 6.63
CA SER A 94 -38.94 -4.44 7.64
C SER A 94 -38.26 -4.47 9.04
N ALA A 95 -37.22 -5.25 9.28
CA ALA A 95 -36.41 -5.20 10.47
C ALA A 95 -35.62 -3.87 10.56
N PRO A 96 -35.52 -3.25 11.75
CA PRO A 96 -34.66 -2.09 11.93
C PRO A 96 -33.20 -2.50 11.69
N PHE A 97 -32.49 -1.78 10.82
CA PHE A 97 -31.05 -1.96 10.59
C PHE A 97 -30.27 -0.77 11.16
N LEU A 98 -29.10 -1.07 11.70
CA LEU A 98 -28.04 -0.10 11.96
C LEU A 98 -27.04 -0.22 10.82
N PHE A 99 -26.69 0.89 10.18
CA PHE A 99 -25.69 0.89 9.13
C PHE A 99 -24.82 2.15 9.20
N ALA A 100 -23.64 2.07 8.61
CA ALA A 100 -22.72 3.17 8.44
C ALA A 100 -22.17 3.13 7.02
N ILE A 101 -22.22 4.26 6.33
CA ILE A 101 -21.71 4.40 4.95
C ILE A 101 -20.22 4.74 5.03
N SER A 102 -19.43 4.11 4.16
CA SER A 102 -17.99 4.40 4.09
C SER A 102 -17.75 5.88 3.76
N PRO A 103 -16.76 6.55 4.39
CA PRO A 103 -16.42 7.93 4.09
C PRO A 103 -16.06 8.19 2.61
N ASN A 104 -15.58 7.16 1.89
CA ASN A 104 -15.25 7.29 0.46
C ASN A 104 -16.36 6.80 -0.48
N LEU A 105 -17.55 6.47 0.05
CA LEU A 105 -18.71 5.95 -0.71
C LEU A 105 -18.44 4.67 -1.52
N THR A 106 -17.55 3.81 -1.02
CA THR A 106 -17.17 2.54 -1.64
C THR A 106 -17.97 1.34 -1.11
N GLY A 107 -18.73 1.53 -0.02
CA GLY A 107 -19.48 0.46 0.61
C GLY A 107 -20.23 0.91 1.85
N VAL A 108 -20.96 -0.03 2.45
CA VAL A 108 -21.81 0.16 3.63
C VAL A 108 -21.56 -1.00 4.60
N VAL A 109 -21.30 -0.69 5.86
CA VAL A 109 -21.36 -1.65 6.96
C VAL A 109 -22.78 -1.67 7.49
N HIS A 110 -23.37 -2.85 7.68
CA HIS A 110 -24.71 -2.98 8.23
C HIS A 110 -24.83 -4.16 9.20
N VAL A 111 -25.75 -4.04 10.15
CA VAL A 111 -26.12 -5.09 11.10
C VAL A 111 -27.62 -5.00 11.39
N LYS A 112 -28.28 -6.14 11.50
CA LYS A 112 -29.69 -6.23 11.87
C LYS A 112 -29.83 -5.85 13.35
N ALA A 113 -30.68 -4.87 13.66
CA ALA A 113 -30.84 -4.44 15.04
C ALA A 113 -31.47 -5.56 15.88
N GLY A 114 -30.86 -5.84 17.04
CA GLY A 114 -31.25 -6.93 17.92
C GLY A 114 -30.70 -8.31 17.52
N ALA A 115 -30.00 -8.43 16.39
CA ALA A 115 -29.25 -9.63 16.07
C ALA A 115 -27.91 -9.61 16.82
N ASN A 116 -27.52 -10.75 17.39
CA ASN A 116 -26.19 -10.94 17.98
C ASN A 116 -25.14 -11.27 16.90
N GLU A 117 -25.36 -10.74 15.69
CA GLU A 117 -24.59 -11.02 14.48
C GLU A 117 -23.46 -10.00 14.32
N THR A 118 -22.37 -10.43 13.72
CA THR A 118 -21.24 -9.55 13.39
C THR A 118 -21.63 -8.59 12.26
N PRO A 119 -21.24 -7.30 12.33
CA PRO A 119 -21.48 -6.36 11.24
C PRO A 119 -20.91 -6.86 9.90
N PHE A 120 -21.69 -6.71 8.84
CA PHE A 120 -21.31 -7.13 7.50
C PHE A 120 -20.95 -5.92 6.63
N PHE A 121 -19.83 -5.98 5.92
CA PHE A 121 -19.42 -4.94 4.97
C PHE A 121 -19.83 -5.33 3.54
N SER A 122 -20.66 -4.50 2.92
CA SER A 122 -21.09 -4.63 1.53
C SER A 122 -20.48 -3.54 0.67
N VAL A 123 -19.64 -3.91 -0.30
CA VAL A 123 -19.11 -2.98 -1.30
C VAL A 123 -20.22 -2.49 -2.23
N VAL A 124 -20.05 -1.30 -2.82
CA VAL A 124 -20.89 -0.84 -3.92
C VAL A 124 -20.77 -1.78 -5.10
N LYS A 125 -21.84 -1.92 -5.88
CA LYS A 125 -21.88 -2.82 -7.03
C LYS A 125 -22.19 -2.04 -8.29
N ARG A 126 -21.57 -2.42 -9.40
CA ARG A 126 -21.88 -1.90 -10.72
C ARG A 126 -22.82 -2.88 -11.43
N PRO A 127 -23.89 -2.42 -12.09
CA PRO A 127 -24.70 -3.29 -12.95
C PRO A 127 -23.85 -3.81 -14.12
N PRO A 128 -24.18 -4.98 -14.69
CA PRO A 128 -23.44 -5.53 -15.82
C PRO A 128 -23.55 -4.57 -17.01
N ARG A 129 -22.43 -3.91 -17.32
CA ARG A 129 -22.24 -2.99 -18.45
C ARG A 129 -20.90 -3.28 -19.09
N GLU A 130 -20.75 -2.88 -20.35
CA GLU A 130 -19.45 -2.89 -21.05
C GLU A 130 -18.38 -2.27 -20.16
N LEU A 131 -17.28 -3.00 -20.00
CA LEU A 131 -16.23 -2.68 -19.04
C LEU A 131 -15.25 -1.68 -19.66
N ASP A 132 -15.30 -0.43 -19.20
CA ASP A 132 -14.24 0.54 -19.48
C ASP A 132 -13.22 0.54 -18.33
N VAL A 133 -12.17 -0.28 -18.46
CA VAL A 133 -11.10 -0.43 -17.45
C VAL A 133 -10.42 0.91 -17.14
N LYS A 134 -10.30 1.80 -18.14
CA LYS A 134 -9.68 3.12 -17.95
C LYS A 134 -10.57 4.01 -17.10
N LEU A 135 -11.88 4.04 -17.38
CA LEU A 135 -12.84 4.78 -16.57
C LEU A 135 -12.84 4.31 -15.11
N LEU A 136 -12.82 2.99 -14.89
CA LEU A 136 -12.71 2.41 -13.54
C LEU A 136 -11.42 2.81 -12.83
N SER A 137 -10.28 2.72 -13.53
CA SER A 137 -8.97 3.09 -12.98
C SER A 137 -8.91 4.56 -12.60
N LEU A 138 -9.48 5.45 -13.43
CA LEU A 138 -9.60 6.88 -13.13
C LEU A 138 -10.47 7.13 -11.90
N ALA A 139 -11.61 6.43 -11.79
CA ALA A 139 -12.50 6.57 -10.65
C ALA A 139 -11.85 6.10 -9.34
N PHE A 140 -11.18 4.94 -9.36
CA PHE A 140 -10.42 4.45 -8.21
C PHE A 140 -9.29 5.40 -7.82
N SER A 141 -8.57 5.93 -8.79
CA SER A 141 -7.48 6.88 -8.57
C SER A 141 -7.97 8.20 -7.97
N HIS A 142 -9.09 8.72 -8.46
CA HIS A 142 -9.73 9.91 -7.90
C HIS A 142 -10.18 9.67 -6.44
N THR A 143 -10.85 8.55 -6.17
CA THR A 143 -11.28 8.19 -4.80
C THR A 143 -10.10 7.99 -3.87
N HIS A 144 -9.01 7.38 -4.35
CA HIS A 144 -7.77 7.23 -3.58
C HIS A 144 -7.12 8.58 -3.27
N ALA A 145 -7.04 9.48 -4.26
CA ALA A 145 -6.53 10.83 -4.07
C ALA A 145 -7.38 11.62 -3.07
N HIS A 146 -8.71 11.55 -3.17
CA HIS A 146 -9.62 12.15 -2.19
C HIS A 146 -9.35 11.61 -0.78
N ALA A 147 -9.19 10.29 -0.61
CA ALA A 147 -8.87 9.69 0.69
C ALA A 147 -7.49 10.12 1.23
N CYS A 148 -6.54 10.38 0.33
CA CYS A 148 -5.24 10.93 0.70
C CYS A 148 -5.35 12.34 1.27
N TYR A 149 -6.06 13.24 0.58
CA TYR A 149 -6.19 14.65 1.00
C TYR A 149 -7.17 14.88 2.15
N SER A 150 -8.23 14.07 2.26
CA SER A 150 -9.18 14.11 3.39
C SER A 150 -8.69 13.37 4.64
N ASN A 151 -7.51 12.75 4.56
CA ASN A 151 -6.92 11.93 5.62
C ASN A 151 -7.82 10.79 6.12
N THR A 152 -8.72 10.28 5.26
CA THR A 152 -9.51 9.08 5.54
C THR A 152 -8.71 7.82 5.24
N SER A 153 -9.13 6.68 5.80
CA SER A 153 -8.62 5.37 5.35
C SER A 153 -9.18 5.07 3.97
N SER A 154 -8.38 4.37 3.15
CA SER A 154 -8.78 3.88 1.82
C SER A 154 -8.85 2.35 1.76
N ASP A 155 -8.92 1.67 2.91
CA ASP A 155 -9.03 0.19 2.98
C ASP A 155 -10.35 -0.32 2.39
N ASP A 156 -11.41 0.47 2.52
CA ASP A 156 -12.71 0.28 1.90
C ASP A 156 -12.64 0.29 0.36
N LEU A 157 -11.84 1.20 -0.21
CA LEU A 157 -11.54 1.23 -1.64
C LEU A 157 -10.77 -0.01 -2.07
N MET A 158 -9.83 -0.51 -1.26
CA MET A 158 -9.07 -1.73 -1.59
C MET A 158 -9.99 -2.95 -1.68
N ALA A 159 -10.98 -3.04 -0.78
CA ALA A 159 -11.98 -4.09 -0.81
C ALA A 159 -12.87 -4.01 -2.07
N LEU A 160 -13.25 -2.80 -2.49
CA LEU A 160 -13.98 -2.59 -3.75
C LEU A 160 -13.14 -2.99 -4.97
N ILE A 161 -11.86 -2.57 -5.03
CA ILE A 161 -10.97 -2.91 -6.14
C ILE A 161 -10.78 -4.43 -6.23
N GLN A 162 -10.58 -5.11 -5.09
CA GLN A 162 -10.51 -6.58 -5.05
C GLN A 162 -11.78 -7.21 -5.61
N ALA A 163 -12.96 -6.75 -5.18
CA ALA A 163 -14.23 -7.28 -5.67
C ALA A 163 -14.40 -7.10 -7.18
N GLU A 164 -14.03 -5.94 -7.73
CA GLU A 164 -14.06 -5.71 -9.18
C GLU A 164 -12.99 -6.52 -9.92
N TYR A 165 -11.79 -6.65 -9.36
CA TYR A 165 -10.71 -7.49 -9.90
C TYR A 165 -11.12 -8.96 -10.01
N ASP A 166 -11.82 -9.48 -9.00
CA ASP A 166 -12.33 -10.85 -8.97
C ASP A 166 -13.47 -11.07 -9.97
N ASN A 167 -14.26 -10.03 -10.26
CA ASN A 167 -15.31 -10.05 -11.28
C ASN A 167 -14.76 -10.04 -12.72
N LEU A 168 -13.49 -9.67 -12.93
CA LEU A 168 -12.87 -9.73 -14.25
C LEU A 168 -12.54 -11.18 -14.61
N ALA A 169 -12.94 -11.61 -15.81
CA ALA A 169 -12.59 -12.94 -16.31
C ALA A 169 -11.21 -12.96 -17.01
N ASP A 170 -10.85 -11.88 -17.71
CA ASP A 170 -9.64 -11.80 -18.53
C ASP A 170 -8.42 -11.33 -17.73
N VAL A 171 -7.31 -12.07 -17.85
CA VAL A 171 -6.02 -11.76 -17.21
C VAL A 171 -5.45 -10.46 -17.75
N THR A 172 -5.61 -10.16 -19.04
CA THR A 172 -5.09 -8.92 -19.63
C THR A 172 -5.84 -7.71 -19.08
N GLN A 173 -7.17 -7.79 -18.94
CA GLN A 173 -7.96 -6.74 -18.27
C GLN A 173 -7.58 -6.56 -16.80
N LYS A 174 -7.32 -7.65 -16.07
CA LYS A 174 -6.82 -7.61 -14.69
C LYS A 174 -5.49 -6.86 -14.57
N GLN A 175 -4.53 -7.17 -15.44
CA GLN A 175 -3.23 -6.51 -15.48
C GLN A 175 -3.38 -5.02 -15.85
N LEU A 176 -4.22 -4.72 -16.86
CA LEU A 176 -4.49 -3.35 -17.27
C LEU A 176 -5.12 -2.52 -16.15
N LEU A 177 -6.06 -3.09 -15.39
CA LEU A 177 -6.68 -2.44 -14.23
C LEU A 177 -5.62 -2.10 -13.18
N VAL A 178 -4.75 -3.06 -12.85
CA VAL A 178 -3.66 -2.88 -11.87
C VAL A 178 -2.70 -1.77 -12.31
N GLN A 179 -2.15 -1.86 -13.52
CA GLN A 179 -1.16 -0.90 -14.02
C GLN A 179 -1.75 0.51 -14.16
N THR A 180 -2.94 0.62 -14.75
CA THR A 180 -3.59 1.92 -14.99
C THR A 180 -3.98 2.57 -13.67
N THR A 181 -4.52 1.81 -12.70
CA THR A 181 -4.88 2.36 -11.38
C THR A 181 -3.66 2.89 -10.64
N ILE A 182 -2.52 2.18 -10.67
CA ILE A 182 -1.28 2.66 -10.05
C ILE A 182 -0.80 3.95 -10.71
N ALA A 183 -0.70 3.96 -12.05
CA ALA A 183 -0.20 5.12 -12.81
C ALA A 183 -1.09 6.36 -12.62
N GLU A 184 -2.41 6.19 -12.75
CA GLU A 184 -3.38 7.28 -12.57
C GLU A 184 -3.45 7.77 -11.12
N SER A 185 -3.24 6.91 -10.12
CA SER A 185 -3.19 7.33 -8.72
C SER A 185 -1.95 8.19 -8.44
N HIS A 186 -0.79 7.81 -8.97
CA HIS A 186 0.43 8.62 -8.89
C HIS A 186 0.26 9.97 -9.60
N SER A 187 -0.39 9.98 -10.77
CA SER A 187 -0.73 11.20 -11.51
C SER A 187 -1.69 12.10 -10.71
N SER A 188 -2.75 11.52 -10.13
CA SER A 188 -3.84 12.24 -9.44
C SER A 188 -3.39 12.95 -8.16
N ILE A 189 -2.40 12.42 -7.46
CA ILE A 189 -1.84 13.04 -6.24
C ILE A 189 -0.80 14.12 -6.58
N ASN A 190 -0.55 14.34 -7.88
CA ASN A 190 0.36 15.34 -8.42
C ASN A 190 1.75 15.27 -7.78
N PHE A 191 2.21 14.04 -7.50
CA PHE A 191 3.47 13.79 -6.82
C PHE A 191 4.61 13.74 -7.84
N HIS A 192 5.20 14.90 -8.11
CA HIS A 192 6.34 14.99 -9.04
C HIS A 192 7.65 14.66 -8.33
N LEU A 193 8.12 13.42 -8.46
CA LEU A 193 9.43 12.96 -7.97
C LEU A 193 10.59 13.83 -8.50
N ASN A 194 10.49 14.32 -9.75
CA ASN A 194 11.44 15.26 -10.38
C ASN A 194 11.57 16.66 -9.71
N THR A 195 10.64 17.07 -8.84
CA THR A 195 10.67 18.43 -8.24
C THR A 195 11.51 18.48 -6.95
N PHE A 196 11.90 17.31 -6.42
CA PHE A 196 12.60 17.24 -5.16
C PHE A 196 14.10 17.42 -5.38
N ASN A 197 14.64 18.55 -4.91
CA ASN A 197 16.08 18.79 -4.84
C ASN A 197 16.74 17.92 -3.75
N LYS A 198 18.07 17.89 -3.76
CA LYS A 198 18.95 17.17 -2.81
C LYS A 198 18.59 17.34 -1.32
N GLU A 199 17.96 18.46 -0.94
CA GLU A 199 17.57 18.79 0.44
C GLU A 199 16.13 18.40 0.80
N SER A 200 15.38 17.88 -0.17
CA SER A 200 13.94 17.60 -0.03
C SER A 200 13.56 16.13 -0.11
N VAL A 201 14.54 15.23 -0.30
CA VAL A 201 14.33 13.76 -0.25
C VAL A 201 13.88 13.32 1.15
N ASP A 202 14.34 13.96 2.22
CA ASP A 202 13.83 13.67 3.57
C ASP A 202 12.36 14.11 3.75
N LYS A 203 11.95 15.20 3.07
CA LYS A 203 10.55 15.64 3.01
C LYS A 203 9.70 14.69 2.16
N LEU A 204 10.29 14.13 1.11
CA LEU A 204 9.68 13.09 0.26
C LEU A 204 9.37 11.84 1.09
N LEU A 205 10.38 11.31 1.78
CA LEU A 205 10.28 10.12 2.60
C LEU A 205 9.43 10.31 3.86
N SER A 206 9.05 11.53 4.22
CA SER A 206 8.10 11.81 5.32
C SER A 206 6.70 12.19 4.84
N ASN A 207 6.46 12.36 3.53
CA ASN A 207 5.18 12.79 2.97
C ASN A 207 4.07 11.71 3.11
N PRO A 208 2.95 11.96 3.82
CA PRO A 208 1.90 10.95 4.04
C PRO A 208 1.18 10.46 2.76
N PRO A 209 0.80 11.31 1.78
CA PRO A 209 0.34 10.88 0.47
C PRO A 209 1.24 9.85 -0.23
N LEU A 210 2.58 10.03 -0.20
CA LEU A 210 3.50 9.06 -0.79
C LEU A 210 3.37 7.69 -0.10
N GLN A 211 3.28 7.66 1.24
CA GLN A 211 3.09 6.41 1.97
C GLN A 211 1.80 5.69 1.54
N LYS A 212 0.69 6.44 1.38
CA LYS A 212 -0.60 5.89 0.91
C LYS A 212 -0.54 5.42 -0.55
N LEU A 213 0.26 6.07 -1.41
CA LEU A 213 0.52 5.64 -2.79
C LEU A 213 1.33 4.35 -2.86
N LEU A 214 2.46 4.27 -2.17
CA LEU A 214 3.28 3.05 -2.10
C LEU A 214 2.48 1.90 -1.53
N SER A 215 1.62 2.20 -0.56
CA SER A 215 0.72 1.24 0.02
C SER A 215 -0.34 0.71 -0.97
N LEU A 216 -0.88 1.58 -1.82
CA LEU A 216 -1.77 1.17 -2.92
C LEU A 216 -0.98 0.30 -3.91
N GLN A 217 0.16 0.78 -4.39
CA GLN A 217 1.03 0.09 -5.33
C GLN A 217 1.36 -1.32 -4.86
N LEU A 218 1.78 -1.48 -3.60
CA LEU A 218 2.06 -2.79 -3.01
C LEU A 218 0.83 -3.71 -3.02
N THR A 219 -0.35 -3.20 -2.67
CA THR A 219 -1.60 -3.99 -2.63
C THR A 219 -2.05 -4.39 -4.03
N MET A 220 -1.99 -3.47 -4.98
CA MET A 220 -2.37 -3.69 -6.38
C MET A 220 -1.42 -4.69 -7.05
N SER A 221 -0.13 -4.61 -6.75
CA SER A 221 0.87 -5.57 -7.22
C SER A 221 0.62 -6.98 -6.69
N ASP A 222 0.15 -7.13 -5.45
CA ASP A 222 -0.22 -8.45 -4.91
C ASP A 222 -1.44 -9.06 -5.63
N LEU A 223 -2.37 -8.23 -6.15
CA LEU A 223 -3.50 -8.71 -6.95
C LEU A 223 -3.02 -9.26 -8.30
N GLY A 224 -2.17 -8.53 -9.00
CA GLY A 224 -1.72 -8.83 -10.36
C GLY A 224 -0.61 -9.89 -10.48
N HIS A 225 -0.35 -10.65 -9.41
CA HIS A 225 0.92 -11.31 -9.10
C HIS A 225 2.03 -10.31 -8.82
N ARG A 226 2.68 -10.46 -7.66
CA ARG A 226 3.70 -9.53 -7.17
C ARG A 226 4.74 -9.24 -8.24
N ASN A 227 4.71 -8.03 -8.79
CA ASN A 227 5.56 -7.56 -9.88
C ASN A 227 6.70 -6.68 -9.34
N VAL A 228 7.63 -6.29 -10.20
CA VAL A 228 8.77 -5.40 -9.84
C VAL A 228 8.28 -4.12 -9.17
N SER A 229 7.15 -3.57 -9.62
CA SER A 229 6.50 -2.41 -8.99
C SER A 229 6.16 -2.63 -7.50
N GLY A 230 5.65 -3.81 -7.12
CA GLY A 230 5.37 -4.13 -5.72
C GLY A 230 6.64 -4.25 -4.88
N ASP A 231 7.70 -4.82 -5.46
CA ASP A 231 9.02 -4.91 -4.82
C ASP A 231 9.64 -3.54 -4.59
N ILE A 232 9.56 -2.63 -5.57
CA ILE A 232 9.95 -1.22 -5.41
C ILE A 232 9.17 -0.62 -4.24
N ALA A 233 7.83 -0.68 -4.25
CA ALA A 233 7.01 -0.11 -3.19
C ALA A 233 7.38 -0.65 -1.79
N TRP A 234 7.64 -1.95 -1.67
CA TRP A 234 8.08 -2.57 -0.42
C TRP A 234 9.44 -2.08 0.05
N ILE A 235 10.40 -1.95 -0.87
CA ILE A 235 11.74 -1.41 -0.59
C ILE A 235 11.62 0.03 -0.10
N VAL A 236 10.87 0.88 -0.79
CA VAL A 236 10.70 2.29 -0.43
C VAL A 236 10.04 2.43 0.95
N LEU A 237 8.99 1.67 1.23
CA LEU A 237 8.33 1.67 2.54
C LEU A 237 9.28 1.23 3.66
N SER A 238 10.11 0.22 3.42
CA SER A 238 11.09 -0.27 4.40
C SER A 238 12.26 0.69 4.61
N LEU A 239 12.75 1.34 3.55
CA LEU A 239 13.75 2.42 3.64
C LEU A 239 13.21 3.62 4.41
N ARG A 240 11.97 4.03 4.13
CA ARG A 240 11.27 5.08 4.90
C ARG A 240 11.16 4.71 6.38
N SER A 241 10.74 3.49 6.70
CA SER A 241 10.67 3.01 8.08
C SER A 241 12.05 3.03 8.76
N THR A 242 13.10 2.64 8.05
CA THR A 242 14.48 2.64 8.57
C THR A 242 14.98 4.06 8.84
N SER A 243 14.78 4.98 7.90
CA SER A 243 15.11 6.40 8.05
C SER A 243 14.37 7.03 9.24
N PHE A 244 13.06 6.74 9.36
CA PHE A 244 12.26 7.23 10.49
C PHE A 244 12.75 6.68 11.83
N GLY A 245 13.10 5.40 11.89
CA GLY A 245 13.70 4.78 13.08
C GLY A 245 15.01 5.47 13.50
N ILE A 246 15.92 5.71 12.54
CA ILE A 246 17.19 6.40 12.78
C ILE A 246 16.93 7.82 13.28
N MET A 247 16.09 8.60 12.58
CA MET A 247 15.77 9.98 12.92
C MET A 247 15.17 10.09 14.33
N PHE A 248 14.22 9.23 14.67
CA PHE A 248 13.57 9.24 15.98
C PHE A 248 14.54 8.85 17.10
N SER A 249 15.37 7.82 16.87
CA SER A 249 16.35 7.36 17.85
C SER A 249 17.41 8.42 18.11
N LEU A 250 17.97 9.04 17.06
CA LEU A 250 18.91 10.14 17.19
C LEU A 250 18.29 11.36 17.90
N SER A 251 17.05 11.71 17.54
CA SER A 251 16.32 12.82 18.18
C SER A 251 16.08 12.56 19.67
N SER A 252 15.77 11.31 20.05
CA SER A 252 15.59 10.90 21.43
C SER A 252 16.90 11.03 22.22
N ILE A 253 18.00 10.46 21.68
CA ILE A 253 19.33 10.52 22.29
C ILE A 253 19.79 11.98 22.46
N TYR A 254 19.63 12.80 21.42
CA TYR A 254 20.00 14.21 21.46
C TYR A 254 19.22 15.01 22.51
N ARG A 255 17.91 14.75 22.64
CA ARG A 255 17.07 15.36 23.69
C ARG A 255 17.47 14.93 25.10
N GLN A 256 17.94 13.70 25.29
CA GLN A 256 18.43 13.23 26.59
C GLN A 256 19.77 13.89 26.93
N MET A 257 20.70 13.95 25.97
CA MET A 257 22.02 14.58 26.15
C MET A 257 21.95 16.10 26.37
N SER A 258 21.01 16.79 25.71
CA SER A 258 20.90 18.26 25.81
C SER A 258 20.27 18.78 27.10
N LYS A 259 19.51 17.94 27.83
CA LYS A 259 18.81 18.34 29.05
C LYS A 259 19.64 18.20 30.32
N LYS A 260 20.70 17.39 30.30
CA LYS A 260 21.54 17.10 31.46
C LYS A 260 22.97 17.56 31.20
N LYS A 261 23.63 18.11 32.22
CA LYS A 261 25.08 18.32 32.15
C LYS A 261 25.76 16.95 32.20
N ALA A 262 26.93 16.82 31.58
CA ALA A 262 27.68 15.56 31.54
C ALA A 262 28.00 14.98 32.94
N ILE A 263 28.02 15.82 33.98
CA ILE A 263 28.27 15.42 35.37
C ILE A 263 27.05 14.71 35.98
N ASP A 264 25.84 15.03 35.52
CA ASP A 264 24.58 14.46 36.00
C ASP A 264 24.13 13.23 35.20
N ASP A 265 24.95 12.81 34.22
CA ASP A 265 24.70 11.69 33.33
C ASP A 265 25.05 10.37 34.03
N ASN A 266 24.05 9.56 34.32
CA ASN A 266 24.24 8.33 35.08
C ASN A 266 24.35 7.10 34.16
N MET A 267 24.69 5.95 34.74
CA MET A 267 24.77 4.68 33.98
C MET A 267 23.43 4.29 33.35
N GLU A 268 22.32 4.58 34.04
CA GLU A 268 20.97 4.29 33.55
C GLU A 268 20.64 5.10 32.28
N ASP A 269 21.04 6.36 32.21
CA ASP A 269 20.89 7.21 31.02
C ASP A 269 21.70 6.62 29.84
N SER A 270 22.89 6.07 30.11
CA SER A 270 23.71 5.40 29.10
C SER A 270 23.07 4.11 28.60
N ILE A 271 22.48 3.31 29.48
CA ILE A 271 21.73 2.09 29.11
C ILE A 271 20.54 2.47 28.23
N ASN A 272 19.73 3.46 28.61
CA ASN A 272 18.58 3.93 27.82
C ASN A 272 18.99 4.39 26.40
N ARG A 273 20.12 5.07 26.26
CA ARG A 273 20.66 5.46 24.93
C ARG A 273 21.12 4.25 24.12
N ALA A 274 21.80 3.29 24.75
CA ALA A 274 22.23 2.05 24.09
C ALA A 274 21.02 1.23 23.61
N GLU A 275 19.96 1.17 24.40
CA GLU A 275 18.69 0.55 24.03
C GLU A 275 18.02 1.26 22.86
N CYS A 276 18.06 2.60 22.77
CA CYS A 276 17.55 3.31 21.60
C CYS A 276 18.28 2.92 20.30
N ILE A 277 19.59 2.69 20.39
CA ILE A 277 20.41 2.28 19.24
C ILE A 277 20.14 0.82 18.87
N ILE A 278 20.03 -0.08 19.85
CA ILE A 278 19.90 -1.51 19.58
C ILE A 278 18.58 -1.86 18.87
N LEU A 279 17.54 -1.04 19.08
CA LEU A 279 16.25 -1.16 18.38
C LEU A 279 16.34 -0.92 16.86
N LEU A 280 17.46 -0.36 16.39
CA LEU A 280 17.71 -0.17 14.95
C LEU A 280 18.44 -1.34 14.32
N VAL A 281 18.96 -2.30 15.09
CA VAL A 281 19.80 -3.39 14.56
C VAL A 281 19.10 -4.14 13.43
N GLY A 282 17.82 -4.48 13.60
CA GLY A 282 17.07 -5.17 12.54
C GLY A 282 16.88 -4.34 11.28
N SER A 283 16.50 -3.07 11.42
CA SER A 283 16.31 -2.15 10.28
C SER A 283 17.64 -1.86 9.55
N VAL A 284 18.73 -1.65 10.29
CA VAL A 284 20.07 -1.45 9.73
C VAL A 284 20.57 -2.71 9.05
N LYS A 285 20.36 -3.89 9.65
CA LYS A 285 20.67 -5.17 8.99
C LYS A 285 19.88 -5.35 7.70
N TRP A 286 18.57 -5.07 7.72
CA TRP A 286 17.73 -5.11 6.52
C TRP A 286 18.28 -4.20 5.43
N PHE A 287 18.70 -2.99 5.79
CA PHE A 287 19.30 -2.05 4.85
C PHE A 287 20.63 -2.53 4.27
N ILE A 288 21.54 -3.06 5.10
CA ILE A 288 22.82 -3.63 4.64
C ILE A 288 22.57 -4.81 3.70
N ASP A 289 21.64 -5.70 4.07
CA ASP A 289 21.31 -6.86 3.25
C ASP A 289 20.65 -6.45 1.93
N LEU A 290 19.84 -5.38 1.92
CA LEU A 290 19.34 -4.77 0.68
C LEU A 290 20.49 -4.30 -0.20
N LEU A 291 21.48 -3.58 0.34
CA LEU A 291 22.64 -3.15 -0.46
C LEU A 291 23.38 -4.36 -1.06
N ILE A 292 23.57 -5.42 -0.27
CA ILE A 292 24.13 -6.68 -0.76
C ILE A 292 23.30 -7.25 -1.91
N TYR A 293 21.98 -7.32 -1.75
CA TYR A 293 21.06 -7.78 -2.78
C TYR A 293 21.16 -6.95 -4.07
N LEU A 294 21.20 -5.62 -3.98
CA LEU A 294 21.32 -4.76 -5.16
C LEU A 294 22.63 -5.05 -5.93
N ASN A 295 23.72 -5.29 -5.21
CA ASN A 295 24.99 -5.67 -5.83
C ASN A 295 24.94 -7.07 -6.46
N GLN A 296 24.29 -8.04 -5.81
CA GLN A 296 24.12 -9.39 -6.35
C GLN A 296 23.33 -9.40 -7.65
N GLU A 297 22.24 -8.65 -7.70
CA GLU A 297 21.41 -8.54 -8.89
C GLU A 297 22.15 -7.84 -10.04
N LEU A 298 22.97 -6.81 -9.76
CA LEU A 298 23.86 -6.20 -10.78
C LEU A 298 24.90 -7.18 -11.32
N LEU A 299 25.46 -8.05 -10.46
CA LEU A 299 26.37 -9.11 -10.90
C LEU A 299 25.66 -10.10 -11.82
N GLN A 300 24.44 -10.51 -11.46
CA GLN A 300 23.63 -11.41 -12.28
C GLN A 300 23.25 -10.75 -13.61
N LEU A 301 22.92 -9.46 -13.64
CA LEU A 301 22.67 -8.72 -14.88
C LEU A 301 23.91 -8.61 -15.78
N SER A 302 25.10 -8.42 -15.19
CA SER A 302 26.36 -8.45 -15.96
C SER A 302 26.59 -9.82 -16.58
N TYR A 303 26.24 -10.90 -15.89
CA TYR A 303 26.33 -12.26 -16.43
C TYR A 303 25.26 -12.53 -17.49
N ALA A 304 24.01 -12.11 -17.25
CA ALA A 304 22.88 -12.25 -18.17
C ALA A 304 23.13 -11.55 -19.50
N LYS A 305 23.85 -10.42 -19.50
CA LYS A 305 24.24 -9.72 -20.72
C LYS A 305 25.10 -10.60 -21.64
N THR A 306 25.93 -11.46 -21.08
CA THR A 306 26.77 -12.40 -21.85
C THR A 306 26.05 -13.72 -22.13
N ASN A 307 25.25 -14.20 -21.17
CA ASN A 307 24.54 -15.49 -21.24
C ASN A 307 23.08 -15.34 -20.77
N PRO A 308 22.18 -14.79 -21.61
CA PRO A 308 20.82 -14.46 -21.20
C PRO A 308 19.98 -15.70 -20.86
N GLU A 309 20.16 -16.81 -21.57
CA GLU A 309 19.38 -18.05 -21.37
C GLU A 309 19.67 -18.76 -20.05
N GLN A 310 20.77 -18.44 -19.38
CA GLN A 310 21.19 -19.07 -18.13
C GLN A 310 20.91 -18.20 -16.90
N SER A 311 20.35 -17.01 -17.08
CA SER A 311 20.08 -16.07 -15.99
C SER A 311 18.59 -16.00 -15.67
N ILE A 312 18.26 -16.16 -14.39
CA ILE A 312 16.92 -15.92 -13.84
C ILE A 312 16.56 -14.43 -13.90
N ILE A 313 17.58 -13.56 -13.81
CA ILE A 313 17.41 -12.11 -13.83
C ILE A 313 17.79 -11.55 -15.20
N THR A 314 16.87 -10.78 -15.77
CA THR A 314 17.00 -10.02 -17.01
C THR A 314 16.75 -8.54 -16.74
N VAL A 315 16.95 -7.70 -17.76
CA VAL A 315 16.64 -6.27 -17.66
C VAL A 315 15.14 -6.02 -17.41
N GLU A 316 14.27 -6.91 -17.91
CA GLU A 316 12.81 -6.78 -17.82
C GLU A 316 12.25 -7.10 -16.43
N ASN A 317 12.91 -7.99 -15.69
CA ASN A 317 12.47 -8.40 -14.35
C ASN A 317 13.35 -7.86 -13.21
N SER A 318 14.29 -6.96 -13.54
CA SER A 318 15.19 -6.34 -12.58
C SER A 318 14.46 -5.35 -11.69
N VAL A 319 14.68 -5.46 -10.38
CA VAL A 319 14.27 -4.46 -9.38
C VAL A 319 15.34 -3.38 -9.23
N VAL A 320 16.62 -3.75 -9.39
CA VAL A 320 17.73 -2.79 -9.24
C VAL A 320 17.70 -1.72 -10.30
N LEU A 321 17.52 -2.07 -11.58
CA LEU A 321 17.63 -1.08 -12.66
C LEU A 321 16.57 0.03 -12.53
N PRO A 322 15.28 -0.25 -12.32
CA PRO A 322 14.30 0.79 -12.04
C PRO A 322 14.65 1.64 -10.82
N LEU A 323 15.16 1.03 -9.73
CA LEU A 323 15.56 1.78 -8.53
C LEU A 323 16.73 2.72 -8.79
N LEU A 324 17.75 2.28 -9.53
CA LEU A 324 18.93 3.08 -9.87
C LEU A 324 18.62 4.18 -10.88
N LEU A 325 17.79 3.86 -11.88
CA LEU A 325 17.39 4.79 -12.93
C LEU A 325 16.36 5.81 -12.45
N SER A 326 15.54 5.43 -11.45
CA SER A 326 14.72 6.39 -10.73
C SER A 326 15.62 7.33 -9.92
N LYS A 327 15.49 8.64 -10.13
CA LYS A 327 16.29 9.67 -9.44
C LYS A 327 16.14 9.71 -7.91
N VAL A 328 15.27 8.84 -7.37
CA VAL A 328 14.77 8.91 -6.01
C VAL A 328 15.72 8.27 -4.99
N PHE A 329 16.63 7.37 -5.41
CA PHE A 329 17.33 6.50 -4.44
C PHE A 329 18.86 6.61 -4.40
N LEU A 330 19.58 6.57 -5.53
CA LEU A 330 21.05 6.58 -5.48
C LEU A 330 21.67 7.86 -6.05
N ARG A 331 22.19 8.67 -5.12
CA ARG A 331 22.89 9.95 -5.35
C ARG A 331 24.04 9.88 -6.37
N GLU A 332 24.81 8.78 -6.42
CA GLU A 332 25.95 8.65 -7.33
C GLU A 332 25.54 8.26 -8.76
N CYS A 333 24.41 7.57 -8.90
CA CYS A 333 23.82 7.30 -10.22
C CYS A 333 23.18 8.58 -10.78
N ASP A 334 22.60 9.41 -9.91
CA ASP A 334 21.91 10.64 -10.27
C ASP A 334 22.79 11.64 -11.03
N ASP A 335 24.06 11.86 -10.65
CA ASP A 335 24.92 12.82 -11.38
C ASP A 335 25.21 12.39 -12.82
N TYR A 336 25.32 11.08 -13.08
CA TYR A 336 25.55 10.55 -14.43
C TYR A 336 24.25 10.50 -15.23
N ILE A 337 23.19 9.98 -14.63
CA ILE A 337 21.85 9.88 -15.22
C ILE A 337 21.34 11.28 -15.55
N THR A 338 21.47 12.24 -14.64
CA THR A 338 21.04 13.62 -14.86
C THR A 338 21.83 14.29 -15.97
N LYS A 339 23.15 14.07 -16.11
CA LYS A 339 23.92 14.59 -17.26
C LYS A 339 23.48 13.99 -18.60
N GLU A 340 23.24 12.68 -18.65
CA GLU A 340 22.79 12.00 -19.87
C GLU A 340 21.33 12.34 -20.23
N LEU A 341 20.44 12.45 -19.23
CA LEU A 341 19.03 12.76 -19.43
C LEU A 341 18.81 14.24 -19.75
N SER A 342 19.43 15.16 -19.02
CA SER A 342 19.24 16.61 -19.24
C SER A 342 19.80 17.08 -20.58
N SER A 343 20.81 16.42 -21.12
CA SER A 343 21.39 16.75 -22.43
C SER A 343 20.55 16.24 -23.60
N LYS A 344 19.79 15.15 -23.43
CA LYS A 344 19.02 14.50 -24.49
C LYS A 344 17.51 14.80 -24.44
N TRP A 345 16.96 15.23 -23.30
CA TRP A 345 15.50 15.29 -23.08
C TRP A 345 15.11 16.63 -22.45
N THR A 346 14.64 17.55 -23.29
CA THR A 346 14.11 18.85 -22.84
C THR A 346 12.61 18.80 -22.50
N ASP A 347 11.89 17.78 -22.97
CA ASP A 347 10.46 17.62 -22.70
C ASP A 347 10.20 17.03 -21.31
N ARG A 348 9.62 17.86 -20.44
CA ARG A 348 9.25 17.50 -19.07
C ARG A 348 8.14 16.44 -19.01
N ALA A 349 7.22 16.42 -19.96
CA ALA A 349 6.13 15.44 -19.98
C ALA A 349 6.67 14.03 -20.26
N LYS A 350 7.59 13.93 -21.23
CA LYS A 350 8.26 12.68 -21.56
C LYS A 350 9.13 12.15 -20.40
N LEU A 351 9.84 13.03 -19.70
CA LEU A 351 10.61 12.66 -18.50
C LEU A 351 9.72 12.11 -17.37
N LEU A 352 8.54 12.70 -17.17
CA LEU A 352 7.57 12.21 -16.19
C LEU A 352 7.03 10.83 -16.58
N GLN A 353 6.75 10.61 -17.87
CA GLN A 353 6.29 9.31 -18.37
C GLN A 353 7.33 8.21 -18.15
N LEU A 354 8.60 8.47 -18.45
CA LEU A 354 9.69 7.52 -18.20
C LEU A 354 9.81 7.19 -16.70
N GLU A 355 9.71 8.21 -15.85
CA GLU A 355 9.76 8.04 -14.40
C GLU A 355 8.58 7.21 -13.88
N GLN A 356 7.38 7.43 -14.42
CA GLN A 356 6.21 6.61 -14.11
C GLN A 356 6.41 5.16 -14.57
N GLN A 357 6.99 4.90 -15.74
CA GLN A 357 7.28 3.53 -16.19
C GLN A 357 8.28 2.83 -15.26
N LEU A 358 9.37 3.51 -14.88
CA LEU A 358 10.35 2.97 -13.93
C LEU A 358 9.73 2.69 -12.56
N PHE A 359 9.02 3.67 -12.00
CA PHE A 359 8.57 3.60 -10.61
C PHE A 359 7.23 2.88 -10.41
N CYS A 360 6.27 3.10 -11.31
CA CYS A 360 4.91 2.58 -11.21
C CYS A 360 4.76 1.23 -11.90
N SER A 361 5.40 1.03 -13.06
CA SER A 361 5.36 -0.26 -13.77
C SER A 361 6.52 -1.18 -13.35
N GLY A 362 7.64 -0.61 -12.91
CA GLY A 362 8.85 -1.38 -12.64
C GLY A 362 9.57 -1.81 -13.92
N GLU A 363 9.32 -1.12 -15.03
CA GLU A 363 9.85 -1.46 -16.35
C GLU A 363 10.94 -0.46 -16.75
N VAL A 364 12.02 -0.96 -17.36
CA VAL A 364 13.05 -0.10 -17.95
C VAL A 364 12.62 0.28 -19.37
N PRO A 365 12.29 1.56 -19.65
CA PRO A 365 11.88 1.99 -20.98
C PRO A 365 12.99 1.76 -22.00
N ALA A 366 12.60 1.49 -23.26
CA ALA A 366 13.54 1.20 -24.34
C ALA A 366 14.62 2.30 -24.48
N GLU A 367 14.25 3.54 -24.22
CA GLU A 367 15.15 4.68 -24.34
C GLU A 367 16.16 4.80 -23.20
N LEU A 368 15.93 4.12 -22.07
CA LEU A 368 16.86 4.05 -20.94
C LEU A 368 17.74 2.79 -20.96
N LEU A 369 17.49 1.83 -21.86
CA LEU A 369 18.32 0.63 -22.01
C LEU A 369 19.81 0.93 -22.22
N PRO A 370 20.23 1.92 -23.04
CA PRO A 370 21.65 2.23 -23.19
C PRO A 370 22.30 2.69 -21.87
N VAL A 371 21.55 3.43 -21.06
CA VAL A 371 22.01 3.90 -19.74
C VAL A 371 22.10 2.72 -18.78
N ALA A 372 21.09 1.83 -18.76
CA ALA A 372 21.09 0.61 -17.96
C ALA A 372 22.32 -0.27 -18.26
N TYR A 373 22.60 -0.53 -19.54
CA TYR A 373 23.78 -1.30 -19.94
C TYR A 373 25.10 -0.64 -19.54
N THR A 374 25.17 0.69 -19.62
CA THR A 374 26.36 1.43 -19.19
C THR A 374 26.60 1.32 -17.68
N ILE A 375 25.53 1.35 -16.87
CA ILE A 375 25.60 1.13 -15.43
C ILE A 375 26.14 -0.28 -15.14
N ILE A 376 25.59 -1.29 -15.81
CA ILE A 376 26.02 -2.69 -15.69
C ILE A 376 27.50 -2.83 -16.06
N ASP A 377 27.94 -2.25 -17.19
CA ASP A 377 29.32 -2.35 -17.66
C ASP A 377 30.31 -1.69 -16.70
N ARG A 378 29.98 -0.50 -16.17
CA ARG A 378 30.81 0.18 -15.17
C ARG A 378 30.91 -0.61 -13.87
N PHE A 379 29.77 -1.13 -13.41
CA PHE A 379 29.73 -1.96 -12.22
C PHE A 379 30.59 -3.22 -12.39
N SER A 380 30.45 -3.88 -13.54
CA SER A 380 31.23 -5.05 -13.94
C SER A 380 32.72 -4.73 -13.93
N ALA A 381 33.16 -3.69 -14.64
CA ALA A 381 34.57 -3.29 -14.72
C ALA A 381 35.21 -3.00 -13.35
N ASN A 382 34.45 -2.43 -12.41
CA ASN A 382 34.95 -2.09 -11.08
C ASN A 382 35.00 -3.31 -10.12
N ASN A 383 34.10 -4.28 -10.26
CA ASN A 383 33.96 -5.38 -9.31
C ASN A 383 34.71 -6.67 -9.68
N HIS A 384 35.20 -6.82 -10.92
CA HIS A 384 35.92 -8.03 -11.37
C HIS A 384 37.21 -8.34 -10.59
N ARG A 385 37.72 -7.39 -9.81
CA ARG A 385 39.00 -7.53 -9.06
C ARG A 385 38.81 -7.66 -7.54
N ASP A 386 37.57 -7.70 -7.04
CA ASP A 386 37.34 -7.81 -5.60
C ASP A 386 37.49 -9.27 -5.12
N PRO A 387 38.47 -9.57 -4.23
CA PRO A 387 38.65 -10.92 -3.69
C PRO A 387 37.45 -11.40 -2.85
N ARG A 388 36.52 -10.50 -2.46
CA ARG A 388 35.31 -10.82 -1.68
C ARG A 388 34.08 -11.06 -2.54
N LEU A 389 34.23 -11.09 -3.87
CA LEU A 389 33.11 -11.30 -4.80
C LEU A 389 32.36 -12.62 -4.52
N SER A 390 33.08 -13.67 -4.13
CA SER A 390 32.48 -14.96 -3.74
C SER A 390 31.62 -14.83 -2.48
N ALA A 391 32.09 -14.11 -1.47
CA ALA A 391 31.33 -13.87 -0.24
C ALA A 391 30.05 -13.07 -0.53
N LEU A 392 30.13 -12.09 -1.44
CA LEU A 392 28.97 -11.34 -1.91
C LEU A 392 28.00 -12.25 -2.67
N TYR A 393 28.49 -13.08 -3.60
CA TYR A 393 27.65 -13.95 -4.43
C TYR A 393 26.87 -15.00 -3.60
N PHE A 394 27.52 -15.62 -2.61
CA PHE A 394 26.90 -16.64 -1.77
C PHE A 394 26.17 -16.08 -0.54
N TYR A 395 26.19 -14.77 -0.33
CA TYR A 395 25.45 -14.17 0.76
C TYR A 395 23.94 -14.37 0.55
N ASP A 396 23.26 -14.98 1.50
CA ASP A 396 21.84 -15.23 1.32
C ASP A 396 21.06 -13.92 1.58
N SER A 397 20.34 -13.39 0.59
CA SER A 397 19.54 -12.15 0.69
C SER A 397 18.03 -12.38 0.50
N ARG A 398 17.62 -13.61 0.19
CA ARG A 398 16.22 -14.07 0.04
C ARG A 398 15.22 -13.60 1.10
N TRP A 399 15.65 -13.27 2.31
CA TRP A 399 14.77 -12.80 3.40
C TRP A 399 14.20 -11.41 3.24
N LEU A 400 14.85 -10.60 2.41
CA LEU A 400 14.31 -9.32 2.01
C LEU A 400 12.98 -9.50 1.29
N ASN A 401 12.78 -10.68 0.69
CA ASN A 401 11.59 -11.07 -0.05
C ASN A 401 11.34 -10.08 -1.19
N VAL A 402 12.32 -9.94 -2.09
CA VAL A 402 12.36 -8.97 -3.19
C VAL A 402 12.89 -9.67 -4.44
N GLY A 403 12.32 -9.38 -5.61
CA GLY A 403 12.88 -9.70 -6.92
C GLY A 403 12.50 -11.05 -7.51
N ALA A 404 12.88 -11.24 -8.78
CA ALA A 404 12.51 -12.41 -9.58
C ALA A 404 13.12 -13.72 -9.07
N ALA A 405 14.39 -13.69 -8.63
CA ALA A 405 15.09 -14.86 -8.08
C ALA A 405 14.41 -15.43 -6.82
N HIS A 406 13.64 -14.61 -6.11
CA HIS A 406 12.83 -15.08 -4.98
C HIS A 406 11.59 -15.83 -5.47
N ARG A 407 10.83 -15.28 -6.42
CA ARG A 407 9.56 -15.86 -6.90
C ARG A 407 9.73 -17.29 -7.42
N GLU A 408 10.73 -17.50 -8.29
CA GLU A 408 10.98 -18.81 -8.89
C GLU A 408 11.37 -19.88 -7.88
N TYR A 409 12.09 -19.51 -6.81
CA TYR A 409 12.41 -20.42 -5.71
C TYR A 409 11.15 -20.86 -4.96
N TYR A 410 10.24 -19.93 -4.64
CA TYR A 410 9.03 -20.26 -3.89
C TYR A 410 7.99 -20.99 -4.72
N ASP A 411 7.82 -20.65 -6.01
CA ASP A 411 6.90 -21.35 -6.89
C ASP A 411 7.32 -22.82 -7.05
N LYS A 412 8.62 -23.08 -7.25
CA LYS A 412 9.17 -24.44 -7.34
C LYS A 412 9.10 -25.22 -6.02
N HIS A 413 9.34 -24.57 -4.88
CA HIS A 413 9.29 -25.23 -3.57
C HIS A 413 7.87 -25.37 -3.01
N ALA A 414 6.91 -24.52 -3.39
CA ALA A 414 5.50 -24.67 -3.01
C ALA A 414 4.88 -25.92 -3.63
N GLU A 415 5.27 -26.27 -4.86
CA GLU A 415 4.85 -27.50 -5.54
C GLU A 415 5.55 -28.75 -4.98
N GLN A 416 6.82 -28.64 -4.57
CA GLN A 416 7.61 -29.77 -4.07
C GLN A 416 7.38 -30.09 -2.58
N ASN A 417 7.00 -29.10 -1.76
CA ASN A 417 6.83 -29.27 -0.30
C ASN A 417 5.41 -29.65 0.12
N ALA A 418 4.56 -30.11 -0.81
CA ALA A 418 3.29 -30.74 -0.48
C ALA A 418 3.52 -32.15 0.13
N GLY A 419 4.19 -32.24 1.29
CA GLY A 419 4.23 -33.47 2.07
C GLY A 419 5.46 -33.79 2.90
N GLN A 420 6.57 -33.05 2.82
CA GLN A 420 7.78 -33.38 3.59
C GLN A 420 8.41 -32.15 4.24
N SER A 421 8.54 -32.20 5.57
CA SER A 421 9.21 -31.19 6.39
C SER A 421 10.65 -31.63 6.62
N GLU A 422 11.62 -30.84 6.16
CA GLU A 422 13.03 -30.97 6.50
C GLU A 422 13.50 -29.83 7.43
N PRO A 423 14.54 -30.06 8.27
CA PRO A 423 14.96 -29.10 9.29
C PRO A 423 15.96 -28.04 8.78
N THR A 424 15.69 -26.79 9.17
CA THR A 424 16.59 -25.62 9.35
C THR A 424 17.26 -24.98 8.12
N LYS A 425 16.81 -23.77 7.76
CA LYS A 425 17.67 -22.60 7.44
C LYS A 425 16.88 -21.27 7.49
N VAL A 426 17.40 -20.34 8.32
CA VAL A 426 17.05 -18.95 8.72
C VAL A 426 16.24 -18.11 7.73
N ARG A 427 15.39 -17.14 8.26
CA ARG A 427 14.50 -16.00 7.74
C ARG A 427 12.92 -16.11 7.65
N LEU A 428 12.14 -15.24 6.97
CA LEU A 428 10.66 -15.25 7.09
C LEU A 428 9.91 -14.70 5.86
N GLN A 429 8.66 -15.06 5.54
CA GLN A 429 7.77 -16.08 6.07
C GLN A 429 8.11 -17.43 5.39
N TYR A 430 8.64 -18.39 6.16
CA TYR A 430 9.15 -19.66 5.61
C TYR A 430 8.10 -20.59 5.07
N SER A 431 6.96 -20.52 5.72
CA SER A 431 5.91 -21.51 5.72
C SER A 431 4.67 -20.83 6.26
N ALA A 432 3.56 -21.54 6.35
CA ALA A 432 2.40 -21.01 7.03
C ALA A 432 2.71 -20.49 8.45
N THR A 433 3.79 -20.94 9.11
CA THR A 433 4.03 -20.74 10.54
C THR A 433 5.10 -19.70 10.92
N GLU A 434 5.78 -19.00 10.01
CA GLU A 434 6.84 -18.03 10.38
C GLU A 434 6.65 -16.67 9.65
N ALA A 435 6.99 -15.48 10.19
CA ALA A 435 6.86 -14.18 9.47
C ALA A 435 7.83 -13.03 9.89
N THR A 436 8.28 -12.17 8.97
CA THR A 436 9.14 -11.00 9.31
C THR A 436 8.35 -10.00 10.08
N ASP A 437 8.79 -9.70 11.30
CA ASP A 437 8.29 -8.52 11.99
C ASP A 437 8.60 -7.30 11.12
N ALA A 438 7.56 -6.69 10.57
CA ALA A 438 7.72 -5.62 9.60
C ALA A 438 8.37 -4.36 10.19
N LEU A 439 8.29 -4.18 11.52
CA LEU A 439 8.86 -3.04 12.26
C LEU A 439 10.28 -3.32 12.71
N ARG A 440 10.48 -4.45 13.40
CA ARG A 440 11.74 -4.80 14.08
C ARG A 440 12.69 -5.57 13.18
N LYS A 441 12.19 -6.08 12.04
CA LYS A 441 12.92 -6.94 11.11
C LYS A 441 13.53 -8.17 11.80
N VAL A 442 12.78 -8.75 12.74
CA VAL A 442 13.16 -9.97 13.48
C VAL A 442 12.30 -11.17 13.09
N LEU A 443 12.83 -12.36 13.41
CA LEU A 443 12.20 -13.67 13.26
C LEU A 443 11.00 -13.88 14.19
N ILE A 444 9.82 -14.12 13.60
CA ILE A 444 8.63 -14.62 14.29
C ILE A 444 8.40 -16.07 13.86
N SER A 445 8.45 -17.02 14.80
CA SER A 445 8.17 -18.44 14.54
C SER A 445 6.98 -18.91 15.39
N CYS A 446 5.93 -19.40 14.72
CA CYS A 446 4.66 -19.83 15.30
C CYS A 446 4.53 -21.35 15.25
N LYS A 447 3.68 -21.93 16.11
CA LYS A 447 3.37 -23.36 16.09
C LYS A 447 2.32 -23.76 15.05
N SER A 448 1.56 -22.79 14.56
CA SER A 448 0.46 -22.99 13.60
C SER A 448 0.46 -21.89 12.52
N PRO A 449 -0.26 -22.10 11.40
CA PRO A 449 -0.41 -21.10 10.35
C PRO A 449 -0.83 -19.72 10.85
N ILE A 450 -0.16 -18.66 10.38
CA ILE A 450 -0.47 -17.27 10.71
C ILE A 450 -1.73 -16.84 9.92
N GLN A 451 -2.89 -17.02 10.54
CA GLN A 451 -4.17 -16.60 9.98
C GLN A 451 -4.62 -15.25 10.54
N SER A 452 -5.30 -14.46 9.71
CA SER A 452 -5.90 -13.18 10.12
C SER A 452 -7.09 -13.46 11.06
N GLY A 453 -7.15 -12.83 12.26
CA GLY A 453 -8.36 -12.86 13.12
C GLY A 453 -8.33 -13.71 14.40
N GLY A 454 -7.49 -13.39 15.40
CA GLY A 454 -7.51 -13.95 16.78
C GLY A 454 -6.13 -14.00 17.48
N THR A 455 -5.69 -15.07 18.17
CA THR A 455 -4.36 -15.14 18.87
C THR A 455 -3.61 -16.48 18.78
N THR A 456 -2.37 -16.53 18.30
CA THR A 456 -1.51 -17.74 18.23
C THR A 456 -0.47 -17.83 19.38
N PRO A 457 -0.29 -18.98 20.07
CA PRO A 457 0.81 -19.16 21.04
C PRO A 457 2.13 -19.55 20.35
N MET A 458 3.18 -18.76 20.57
CA MET A 458 4.51 -18.96 19.97
C MET A 458 5.36 -20.07 20.64
N GLY A 459 6.37 -20.55 19.90
CA GLY A 459 7.32 -21.60 20.28
C GLY A 459 8.52 -21.15 21.12
N ARG A 460 9.31 -22.15 21.55
CA ARG A 460 10.24 -22.28 22.71
C ARG A 460 11.21 -21.14 23.11
N TYR A 461 11.25 -19.99 22.46
CA TYR A 461 12.18 -18.89 22.79
C TYR A 461 11.51 -17.55 23.09
N PHE A 462 10.20 -17.43 22.92
CA PHE A 462 9.43 -16.25 23.31
C PHE A 462 8.23 -16.69 24.15
N ASN A 463 8.04 -16.03 25.29
CA ASN A 463 6.94 -16.28 26.22
C ASN A 463 5.60 -16.31 25.45
N SER A 464 4.69 -17.23 25.80
CA SER A 464 3.41 -17.49 25.13
C SER A 464 2.40 -16.32 25.18
N THR A 465 2.85 -15.13 25.54
CA THR A 465 2.08 -13.88 25.71
C THR A 465 2.20 -12.91 24.53
N TYR A 466 3.13 -13.10 23.60
CA TYR A 466 3.31 -12.21 22.44
C TYR A 466 2.24 -12.46 21.38
N LYS A 467 1.18 -11.63 21.42
CA LYS A 467 0.13 -11.62 20.38
C LYS A 467 0.71 -11.12 19.05
N LEU A 468 0.23 -11.68 17.95
CA LEU A 468 0.56 -11.24 16.60
C LEU A 468 -0.51 -10.33 16.05
N LYS A 469 -0.08 -9.40 15.20
CA LYS A 469 -0.95 -8.55 14.41
C LYS A 469 -0.53 -8.55 12.95
N LYS A 470 -1.50 -8.49 12.05
CA LYS A 470 -1.33 -8.44 10.60
C LYS A 470 -1.98 -7.18 10.06
N CYS A 471 -1.32 -6.54 9.11
CA CYS A 471 -1.87 -5.37 8.44
C CYS A 471 -3.00 -5.80 7.51
N VAL A 472 -4.13 -5.10 7.55
CA VAL A 472 -5.28 -5.39 6.68
C VAL A 472 -5.02 -5.11 5.20
N ARG A 473 -3.96 -4.34 4.90
CA ARG A 473 -3.62 -3.91 3.56
C ARG A 473 -2.40 -4.63 3.00
N CYS A 474 -1.20 -4.33 3.51
CA CYS A 474 0.04 -4.93 2.99
C CYS A 474 0.36 -6.31 3.56
N ARG A 475 -0.53 -6.88 4.39
CA ARG A 475 -0.41 -8.22 4.99
C ARG A 475 0.86 -8.46 5.82
N SER A 476 1.67 -7.43 6.03
CA SER A 476 2.82 -7.43 6.92
C SER A 476 2.39 -7.92 8.31
N VAL A 477 3.29 -8.63 8.99
CA VAL A 477 3.06 -9.16 10.33
C VAL A 477 3.97 -8.43 11.31
N SER A 478 3.53 -8.25 12.53
CA SER A 478 4.35 -7.69 13.61
C SER A 478 3.90 -8.22 14.96
N LEU A 479 4.77 -8.18 15.95
CA LEU A 479 4.44 -8.43 17.35
C LEU A 479 3.63 -7.26 17.92
N VAL A 480 2.59 -7.58 18.70
CA VAL A 480 1.75 -6.60 19.39
C VAL A 480 2.55 -5.84 20.44
N SER A 481 3.36 -6.55 21.22
CA SER A 481 4.35 -5.99 22.14
C SER A 481 5.75 -6.10 21.56
N ASP A 482 6.57 -5.09 21.81
CA ASP A 482 8.01 -5.23 21.60
C ASP A 482 8.53 -6.35 22.51
N PRO A 483 9.29 -7.31 21.98
CA PRO A 483 10.02 -8.23 22.83
C PRO A 483 10.91 -7.37 23.73
N LEU A 484 10.95 -7.70 25.03
CA LEU A 484 11.83 -7.00 25.94
C LEU A 484 13.25 -7.21 25.41
N VAL A 485 13.90 -6.11 25.02
CA VAL A 485 15.33 -6.17 24.79
C VAL A 485 15.95 -6.31 26.19
N PHE A 486 16.68 -7.39 26.43
CA PHE A 486 17.37 -7.67 27.69
C PHE A 486 16.49 -7.83 28.95
N ASP A 487 15.25 -8.33 28.84
CA ASP A 487 14.34 -8.50 29.99
C ASP A 487 14.12 -7.21 30.80
N SER A 488 14.21 -6.04 30.14
CA SER A 488 14.00 -4.75 30.78
C SER A 488 12.61 -4.66 31.42
N ALA A 489 12.54 -4.29 32.70
CA ALA A 489 11.29 -4.13 33.43
C ALA A 489 10.46 -2.90 32.99
N ARG A 490 10.94 -2.11 32.03
CA ARG A 490 10.34 -0.84 31.60
C ARG A 490 10.05 -0.82 30.11
N ALA A 491 8.90 -0.23 29.75
CA ALA A 491 8.58 0.09 28.37
C ALA A 491 9.48 1.24 27.90
N ILE A 492 10.50 0.91 27.11
CA ILE A 492 11.38 1.88 26.48
C ILE A 492 10.54 2.72 25.50
N GLY A 493 10.85 4.01 25.36
CA GLY A 493 10.21 4.89 24.37
C GLY A 493 10.62 4.50 22.95
N LEU A 494 9.98 3.46 22.41
CA LEU A 494 10.41 2.83 21.15
C LEU A 494 9.92 3.65 19.94
N TRP A 495 10.77 3.83 18.93
CA TRP A 495 10.36 4.40 17.65
C TRP A 495 9.24 3.58 16.98
N THR A 496 9.18 2.28 17.27
CA THR A 496 8.13 1.34 16.82
C THR A 496 6.76 1.67 17.41
N MET A 497 6.66 2.43 18.51
CA MET A 497 5.40 2.88 19.10
C MET A 497 4.58 3.75 18.13
N VAL A 498 5.27 4.49 17.24
CA VAL A 498 4.61 5.28 16.19
C VAL A 498 3.81 4.38 15.23
N PHE A 499 4.26 3.13 15.06
CA PHE A 499 3.62 2.11 14.23
C PHE A 499 2.86 1.05 15.07
N GLN A 500 2.54 1.36 16.32
CA GLN A 500 1.78 0.43 17.16
C GLN A 500 0.33 0.30 16.66
N ARG A 501 -0.29 1.43 16.30
CA ARG A 501 -1.67 1.51 15.80
C ARG A 501 -1.78 1.26 14.29
N ASN A 502 -0.82 1.76 13.52
CA ASN A 502 -0.83 1.67 12.07
C ASN A 502 0.44 0.97 11.56
N CYS A 503 0.32 0.22 10.47
CA CYS A 503 1.43 -0.41 9.79
C CYS A 503 2.35 0.62 9.12
N ILE A 504 3.54 0.20 8.68
CA ILE A 504 4.46 1.02 7.87
C ILE A 504 3.83 1.51 6.57
N CYS A 505 2.79 0.83 6.07
CA CYS A 505 2.01 1.27 4.90
C CYS A 505 0.89 2.27 5.26
N GLY A 506 0.66 2.54 6.56
CA GLY A 506 -0.34 3.48 7.08
C GLY A 506 -1.71 2.88 7.39
N SER A 507 -1.95 1.61 7.04
CA SER A 507 -3.22 0.91 7.31
C SER A 507 -3.25 0.30 8.72
N ALA A 508 -4.43 -0.15 9.17
CA ALA A 508 -4.64 -0.69 10.50
C ALA A 508 -4.01 -2.08 10.69
N TRP A 509 -3.65 -2.37 11.94
CA TRP A 509 -3.30 -3.71 12.39
C TRP A 509 -4.53 -4.44 12.92
N VAL A 510 -4.62 -5.75 12.66
CA VAL A 510 -5.62 -6.66 13.22
C VAL A 510 -4.91 -7.85 13.88
N ASN A 511 -5.38 -8.29 15.05
CA ASN A 511 -4.75 -9.40 15.78
C ASN A 511 -4.98 -10.77 15.08
N CYS A 512 -3.99 -11.68 15.11
CA CYS A 512 -3.95 -12.96 14.36
C CYS A 512 -4.27 -14.24 15.16
N GLY A 513 -5.22 -15.06 14.65
CA GLY A 513 -5.94 -16.24 15.19
C GLY A 513 -5.22 -17.37 15.91
N SER A 514 -5.90 -18.04 16.86
CA SER A 514 -5.93 -19.52 16.96
C SER A 514 -7.38 -19.94 17.18
N ASP A 515 -7.83 -20.93 16.41
CA ASP A 515 -9.10 -21.63 16.59
C ASP A 515 -9.04 -22.56 17.82
N ASP A 516 -8.97 -21.98 19.02
CA ASP A 516 -9.17 -22.73 20.27
C ASP A 516 -10.42 -22.24 20.99
N SER A 517 -11.58 -22.49 20.38
CA SER A 517 -12.83 -22.77 21.10
C SER A 517 -13.67 -23.78 20.30
N PRO A 518 -14.18 -24.84 20.93
CA PRO A 518 -15.06 -25.79 20.25
C PRO A 518 -16.36 -25.09 19.84
N LYS A 519 -16.85 -25.47 18.67
CA LYS A 519 -18.15 -25.17 18.04
C LYS A 519 -19.22 -24.51 18.90
#